data_AF-Q9G4D4-F1
#
_entry.id   AF-Q9G4D4-F1
#
_cell.length_a   1.000
_cell.length_b   1.000
_cell.length_c   1.000
_cell.angle_alpha   90.00
_cell.angle_beta   90.00
_cell.angle_gamma   90.00
#
_symmetry.space_group_name_H-M   'P 1'
#
loop_
_entity.id
_entity.type
_entity.pdbx_description
1 polymer ?
#
loop_
_entity_poly.entity_id
_entity_poly.type
_entity_poly.pdbx_seq_one_letter_code
_entity_poly.pdbx_strand_id
1 'polypeptide(L)'
;MSKFNVFNNRVVYRDLINQAFNCSEFNPNAIKEVFIHISFRSSFLNASSNVVLVSCIFIIELITGQKPKISFSKKDNSNFNIRKGDLVGIYVTLRGPRIFSFIEKYFFCVLPKVRFFGNSFSFRETPSSLVFNDISLKFFPEIENEITRFFSIFDKNINRFFNLSFVFVFHKNLFYTKKFFLQQIKYPVK
;
A
#
# COMPACT_ATOMS: atom_id res chain seq x y z
N MET A 1 20.91 -14.27 6.80
CA MET A 1 20.49 -12.91 7.24
C MET A 1 21.55 -12.38 8.19
N SER A 2 22.15 -11.22 7.93
CA SER A 2 23.19 -10.65 8.80
C SER A 2 22.59 -10.30 10.19
N LYS A 3 23.35 -10.53 11.26
CA LYS A 3 22.97 -10.14 12.64
C LYS A 3 22.57 -8.65 12.73
N PHE A 4 23.16 -7.82 11.87
CA PHE A 4 22.89 -6.39 11.74
C PHE A 4 21.45 -6.08 11.27
N ASN A 5 20.94 -6.82 10.27
CA ASN A 5 19.55 -6.65 9.82
C ASN A 5 18.53 -7.13 10.86
N VAL A 6 18.90 -8.09 11.72
CA VAL A 6 18.02 -8.52 12.82
C VAL A 6 17.99 -7.47 13.92
N PHE A 7 19.12 -6.82 14.21
CA PHE A 7 19.24 -5.78 15.23
C PHE A 7 18.47 -4.51 14.84
N ASN A 8 18.65 -4.01 13.62
CA ASN A 8 17.87 -2.87 13.12
C ASN A 8 16.38 -3.17 13.16
N ASN A 9 15.93 -4.29 12.56
CA ASN A 9 14.50 -4.64 12.45
C ASN A 9 13.79 -4.91 13.78
N ARG A 10 14.49 -5.35 14.83
CA ARG A 10 13.85 -5.70 16.12
C ARG A 10 13.96 -4.63 17.19
N VAL A 11 15.07 -3.90 17.26
CA VAL A 11 15.36 -2.97 18.36
C VAL A 11 15.15 -1.54 17.87
N VAL A 12 15.88 -1.12 16.83
CA VAL A 12 15.86 0.26 16.33
C VAL A 12 14.47 0.64 15.79
N TYR A 13 13.83 -0.23 15.01
CA TYR A 13 12.48 0.04 14.50
C TYR A 13 11.41 0.08 15.58
N ARG A 14 11.53 -0.78 16.61
CA ARG A 14 10.60 -0.77 17.74
C ARG A 14 10.78 0.50 18.55
N ASP A 15 12.02 0.91 18.78
CA ASP A 15 12.35 2.11 19.55
C ASP A 15 11.99 3.40 18.80
N LEU A 16 12.26 3.50 17.49
CA LEU A 16 11.87 4.66 16.67
C LEU A 16 10.36 4.81 16.55
N ILE A 17 9.62 3.71 16.35
CA ILE A 17 8.16 3.73 16.34
C ILE A 17 7.64 4.09 17.74
N ASN A 18 8.17 3.49 18.81
CA ASN A 18 7.74 3.81 20.17
C ASN A 18 8.06 5.26 20.57
N GLN A 19 9.21 5.79 20.15
CA GLN A 19 9.64 7.18 20.40
C GLN A 19 8.82 8.17 19.54
N ALA A 20 8.63 7.89 18.26
CA ALA A 20 7.86 8.76 17.36
C ALA A 20 6.38 8.83 17.72
N PHE A 21 5.82 7.75 18.27
CA PHE A 21 4.42 7.67 18.65
C PHE A 21 4.18 7.80 20.17
N ASN A 22 5.23 8.00 20.96
CA ASN A 22 5.18 8.20 22.41
C ASN A 22 4.36 7.11 23.14
N CYS A 23 4.53 5.84 22.76
CA CYS A 23 3.62 4.76 23.17
C CYS A 23 4.34 3.45 23.50
N SER A 24 3.89 2.81 24.58
CA SER A 24 4.30 1.47 25.03
C SER A 24 3.50 0.33 24.37
N GLU A 25 2.41 0.64 23.64
CA GLU A 25 1.37 -0.34 23.28
C GLU A 25 1.35 -0.78 21.81
N PHE A 26 1.98 -0.05 20.88
CA PHE A 26 2.01 -0.47 19.49
C PHE A 26 3.05 -1.59 19.32
N ASN A 27 2.57 -2.82 19.16
CA ASN A 27 3.43 -3.95 18.87
C ASN A 27 3.48 -4.17 17.34
N PRO A 28 4.52 -3.71 16.62
CA PRO A 28 4.58 -3.83 15.17
C PRO A 28 4.69 -5.31 14.72
N ASN A 29 5.12 -6.22 15.62
CA ASN A 29 5.11 -7.67 15.38
C ASN A 29 3.69 -8.25 15.29
N ALA A 30 2.65 -7.47 15.64
CA ALA A 30 1.26 -7.88 15.46
C ALA A 30 0.86 -7.96 13.97
N ILE A 31 1.56 -7.22 13.10
CA ILE A 31 1.28 -7.20 11.65
C ILE A 31 1.92 -8.44 11.04
N LYS A 32 1.05 -9.32 10.54
CA LYS A 32 1.43 -10.58 9.91
C LYS A 32 1.97 -10.34 8.50
N GLU A 33 1.23 -9.56 7.72
CA GLU A 33 1.54 -9.28 6.33
C GLU A 33 0.87 -8.00 5.87
N VAL A 34 1.48 -7.36 4.88
CA VAL A 34 0.91 -6.22 4.18
C VAL A 34 0.69 -6.61 2.74
N PHE A 35 -0.56 -6.59 2.32
CA PHE A 35 -0.96 -6.79 0.93
C PHE A 35 -1.11 -5.43 0.26
N ILE A 36 -0.40 -5.24 -0.83
CA ILE A 36 -0.47 -4.05 -1.66
C ILE A 36 -1.03 -4.48 -3.01
N HIS A 37 -2.13 -3.87 -3.42
CA HIS A 37 -2.86 -4.25 -4.62
C HIS A 37 -3.19 -3.01 -5.47
N ILE A 38 -2.86 -3.07 -6.75
CA ILE A 38 -3.35 -2.14 -7.77
C ILE A 38 -4.40 -2.88 -8.58
N SER A 39 -5.64 -2.40 -8.51
CA SER A 39 -6.77 -2.89 -9.31
C SER A 39 -6.95 -2.02 -10.55
N PHE A 40 -7.00 -2.62 -11.73
CA PHE A 40 -7.33 -1.92 -12.96
C PHE A 40 -8.85 -1.92 -13.17
N ARG A 41 -9.38 -0.79 -13.66
CA ARG A 41 -10.77 -0.67 -14.11
C ARG A 41 -10.90 -1.16 -15.54
N SER A 42 -12.12 -1.48 -15.96
CA SER A 42 -12.44 -1.96 -17.31
C SER A 42 -11.97 -1.03 -18.43
N SER A 43 -11.86 0.27 -18.18
CA SER A 43 -11.31 1.27 -19.11
C SER A 43 -9.84 1.03 -19.50
N PHE A 44 -9.10 0.24 -18.72
CA PHE A 44 -7.69 -0.08 -18.96
C PHE A 44 -7.46 -0.97 -20.19
N LEU A 45 -8.43 -1.81 -20.55
CA LEU A 45 -8.26 -2.86 -21.55
C LEU A 45 -8.12 -2.31 -23.00
N ASN A 46 -8.47 -1.05 -23.25
CA ASN A 46 -8.79 -0.57 -24.60
C ASN A 46 -7.74 0.32 -25.31
N ALA A 47 -6.66 0.82 -24.68
CA ALA A 47 -5.81 1.81 -25.38
C ALA A 47 -4.30 1.89 -25.05
N SER A 48 -3.79 1.34 -23.95
CA SER A 48 -2.35 1.48 -23.62
C SER A 48 -1.91 0.52 -22.51
N SER A 49 -2.44 -0.69 -22.50
CA SER A 49 -2.36 -1.63 -21.37
C SER A 49 -0.92 -1.98 -21.00
N ASN A 50 -0.07 -2.28 -21.99
CA ASN A 50 1.27 -2.81 -21.71
C ASN A 50 2.21 -1.78 -21.06
N VAL A 51 2.21 -0.52 -21.53
CA VAL A 51 3.10 0.52 -20.99
C VAL A 51 2.72 0.86 -19.55
N VAL A 52 1.43 1.05 -19.28
CA VAL A 52 0.94 1.37 -17.94
C VAL A 52 1.15 0.17 -17.00
N LEU A 53 0.88 -1.06 -17.46
CA LEU A 53 1.15 -2.28 -16.69
C LEU A 53 2.61 -2.37 -16.27
N VAL A 54 3.53 -2.30 -17.24
CA VAL A 54 4.98 -2.40 -16.99
C VAL A 54 5.42 -1.33 -16.01
N SER A 55 4.92 -0.12 -16.18
CA SER A 55 5.28 0.98 -15.30
C SER A 55 4.72 0.82 -13.88
N CYS A 56 3.50 0.31 -13.71
CA CYS A 56 2.95 -0.04 -12.39
C CYS A 56 3.78 -1.15 -11.71
N ILE A 57 4.29 -2.12 -12.47
CA ILE A 57 5.18 -3.17 -11.95
C ILE A 57 6.45 -2.53 -11.39
N PHE A 58 7.11 -1.67 -12.18
CA PHE A 58 8.33 -0.97 -11.75
C PHE A 58 8.10 -0.07 -10.54
N ILE A 59 7.00 0.68 -10.52
CA ILE A 59 6.67 1.56 -9.39
C ILE A 59 6.51 0.75 -8.09
N ILE A 60 5.75 -0.35 -8.11
CA ILE A 60 5.56 -1.17 -6.92
C ILE A 60 6.88 -1.84 -6.51
N GLU A 61 7.70 -2.24 -7.47
CA GLU A 61 9.03 -2.79 -7.19
C GLU A 61 9.95 -1.76 -6.52
N LEU A 62 9.93 -0.50 -6.97
CA LEU A 62 10.68 0.60 -6.34
C LEU A 62 10.21 0.88 -4.91
N ILE A 63 8.89 0.96 -4.69
CA ILE A 63 8.34 1.22 -3.35
C ILE A 63 8.63 0.06 -2.39
N THR A 64 8.51 -1.18 -2.86
CA THR A 64 8.48 -2.35 -1.95
C THR A 64 9.77 -3.15 -1.92
N GLY A 65 10.69 -2.92 -2.88
CA GLY A 65 11.87 -3.75 -3.09
C GLY A 65 11.54 -5.19 -3.44
N GLN A 66 10.33 -5.45 -3.94
CA GLN A 66 9.84 -6.77 -4.28
C GLN A 66 9.05 -6.73 -5.58
N LYS A 67 9.45 -7.55 -6.55
CA LYS A 67 8.74 -7.68 -7.83
C LYS A 67 7.30 -8.17 -7.59
N PRO A 68 6.29 -7.44 -8.07
CA PRO A 68 4.91 -7.82 -7.86
C PRO A 68 4.45 -8.92 -8.83
N LYS A 69 3.33 -9.56 -8.51
CA LYS A 69 2.68 -10.58 -9.32
C LYS A 69 1.48 -9.98 -10.05
N ILE A 70 1.29 -10.38 -11.30
CA ILE A 70 0.12 -10.00 -12.11
C ILE A 70 -1.06 -10.87 -11.67
N SER A 71 -2.24 -10.26 -11.50
CA SER A 71 -3.49 -10.96 -11.22
C SER A 71 -4.36 -11.05 -12.46
N PHE A 72 -4.73 -12.28 -12.79
CA PHE A 72 -5.69 -12.60 -13.84
C PHE A 72 -7.02 -13.00 -13.23
N SER A 73 -8.11 -12.72 -13.96
CA SER A 73 -9.44 -13.09 -13.52
C SER A 73 -9.62 -14.60 -13.53
N LYS A 74 -10.08 -15.14 -12.40
CA LYS A 74 -10.38 -16.58 -12.26
C LYS A 74 -11.77 -16.95 -12.78
N LYS A 75 -12.68 -15.97 -12.82
CA LYS A 75 -14.12 -16.15 -13.14
C LYS A 75 -14.60 -14.97 -13.98
N ASP A 76 -15.59 -15.22 -14.82
CA ASP A 76 -16.28 -14.15 -15.53
C ASP A 76 -17.10 -13.32 -14.54
N ASN A 77 -17.10 -11.99 -14.72
CA ASN A 77 -17.92 -11.07 -13.94
C ASN A 77 -18.49 -9.98 -14.84
N SER A 78 -19.79 -10.08 -15.13
CA SER A 78 -20.53 -9.13 -15.97
C SER A 78 -20.56 -7.73 -15.40
N ASN A 79 -20.62 -7.57 -14.07
CA ASN A 79 -20.69 -6.24 -13.44
C ASN A 79 -19.46 -5.37 -13.72
N PHE A 80 -18.31 -6.00 -13.97
CA PHE A 80 -17.06 -5.30 -14.28
C PHE A 80 -16.64 -5.45 -15.74
N ASN A 81 -17.44 -6.11 -16.58
CA ASN A 81 -17.09 -6.47 -17.96
C ASN A 81 -15.76 -7.24 -18.05
N ILE A 82 -15.50 -8.14 -17.10
CA ILE A 82 -14.26 -8.92 -17.02
C ILE A 82 -14.57 -10.37 -17.41
N ARG A 83 -13.77 -10.93 -18.31
CA ARG A 83 -13.77 -12.36 -18.67
C ARG A 83 -12.67 -13.12 -17.95
N LYS A 84 -12.81 -14.43 -17.84
CA LYS A 84 -11.81 -15.33 -17.27
C LYS A 84 -10.53 -15.24 -18.10
N GLY A 85 -9.41 -15.06 -17.41
CA GLY A 85 -8.11 -14.84 -18.04
C GLY A 85 -7.78 -13.38 -18.32
N ASP A 86 -8.73 -12.45 -18.19
CA ASP A 86 -8.44 -11.01 -18.35
C ASP A 86 -7.52 -10.51 -17.23
N LEU A 87 -6.73 -9.49 -17.56
CA LEU A 87 -5.86 -8.83 -16.61
C LEU A 87 -6.68 -7.94 -15.67
N VAL A 88 -6.58 -8.20 -14.36
CA VAL A 88 -7.36 -7.48 -13.34
C VAL A 88 -6.51 -6.50 -12.55
N GLY A 89 -5.23 -6.83 -12.33
CA GLY A 89 -4.41 -6.05 -11.42
C GLY A 89 -2.99 -6.56 -11.26
N ILE A 90 -2.31 -5.94 -10.31
CA ILE A 90 -0.98 -6.33 -9.85
C ILE A 90 -1.00 -6.29 -8.31
N TYR A 91 -0.31 -7.24 -7.67
CA TYR A 91 -0.22 -7.27 -6.22
C TYR A 91 1.13 -7.73 -5.71
N VAL A 92 1.44 -7.34 -4.48
CA VAL A 92 2.60 -7.84 -3.74
C VAL A 92 2.21 -8.07 -2.28
N THR A 93 2.75 -9.13 -1.71
CA THR A 93 2.58 -9.47 -0.29
C THR A 93 3.93 -9.30 0.39
N LEU A 94 3.98 -8.38 1.35
CA LEU A 94 5.16 -8.11 2.15
C LEU A 94 5.08 -8.88 3.47
N ARG A 95 6.18 -9.53 3.82
CA ARG A 95 6.35 -10.33 5.04
C ARG A 95 7.69 -10.04 5.69
N GLY A 96 7.73 -10.22 7.02
CA GLY A 96 8.95 -10.05 7.80
C GLY A 96 9.54 -8.63 7.70
N PRO A 97 10.84 -8.46 7.41
CA PRO A 97 11.52 -7.17 7.51
C PRO A 97 10.96 -6.11 6.53
N ARG A 98 10.48 -6.54 5.36
CA ARG A 98 9.93 -5.62 4.34
C ARG A 98 8.66 -4.90 4.81
N ILE A 99 7.92 -5.49 5.74
CA ILE A 99 6.75 -4.84 6.35
C ILE A 99 7.18 -3.55 7.05
N PHE A 100 8.23 -3.62 7.87
CA PHE A 100 8.67 -2.49 8.68
C PHE A 100 9.15 -1.32 7.82
N SER A 101 9.97 -1.60 6.80
CA SER A 101 10.42 -0.57 5.85
C SER A 101 9.25 0.07 5.08
N PHE A 102 8.22 -0.70 4.75
CA PHE A 102 7.03 -0.14 4.10
C PHE A 102 6.19 0.71 5.06
N ILE A 103 5.97 0.24 6.28
CA ILE A 103 5.21 0.96 7.31
C ILE A 103 5.88 2.29 7.64
N GLU A 104 7.20 2.28 7.85
CA GLU A 104 7.98 3.50 8.11
C GLU A 104 7.72 4.55 7.02
N LYS A 105 7.90 4.17 5.75
CA LYS A 105 7.66 5.07 4.62
C LYS A 105 6.20 5.54 4.54
N TYR A 106 5.26 4.63 4.79
CA TYR A 106 3.85 4.96 4.75
C TYR A 106 3.45 5.98 5.84
N PHE A 107 3.91 5.78 7.08
CA PHE A 107 3.57 6.64 8.20
C PHE A 107 4.31 7.97 8.21
N PHE A 108 5.60 7.97 7.91
CA PHE A 108 6.41 9.18 8.02
C PHE A 108 6.43 10.01 6.74
N CYS A 109 6.27 9.40 5.57
CA CYS A 109 6.31 10.13 4.29
C CYS A 109 4.93 10.28 3.65
N VAL A 110 4.16 9.20 3.54
CA VAL A 110 2.92 9.20 2.74
C VAL A 110 1.74 9.81 3.49
N LEU A 111 1.45 9.36 4.71
CA LEU A 111 0.30 9.81 5.48
C LEU A 111 0.27 11.34 5.74
N PRO A 112 1.41 11.99 6.09
CA PRO A 112 1.43 13.44 6.25
C PRO A 112 1.09 14.18 4.95
N LYS A 113 1.61 13.70 3.81
CA LYS A 113 1.31 14.26 2.48
C LYS A 113 -0.18 14.07 2.14
N VAL A 114 -0.74 12.87 2.32
CA VAL A 114 -2.17 12.59 2.08
C VAL A 114 -3.06 13.58 2.85
N ARG A 115 -2.73 13.81 4.13
CA ARG A 115 -3.46 14.75 4.98
C ARG A 115 -3.30 16.20 4.51
N PHE A 116 -2.08 16.61 4.14
CA PHE A 116 -1.80 17.96 3.67
C PHE A 116 -2.58 18.32 2.40
N PHE A 117 -2.69 17.38 1.46
CA PHE A 117 -3.42 17.59 0.20
C PHE A 117 -4.94 17.43 0.32
N GLY A 118 -5.48 17.12 1.52
CA GLY A 118 -6.93 17.01 1.74
C GLY A 118 -7.60 15.88 0.95
N ASN A 119 -6.83 14.88 0.49
CA ASN A 119 -7.37 13.78 -0.28
C ASN A 119 -8.17 12.84 0.63
N SER A 120 -9.43 12.60 0.27
CA SER A 120 -10.28 11.60 0.89
C SER A 120 -9.82 10.19 0.51
N PHE A 121 -8.98 9.57 1.33
CA PHE A 121 -8.74 8.13 1.26
C PHE A 121 -9.85 7.41 2.01
N SER A 122 -10.35 6.31 1.45
CA SER A 122 -11.32 5.48 2.15
C SER A 122 -10.59 4.45 3.02
N PHE A 123 -11.03 4.28 4.27
CA PHE A 123 -10.55 3.21 5.12
C PHE A 123 -11.70 2.27 5.51
N ARG A 124 -11.37 0.99 5.66
CA ARG A 124 -12.31 -0.02 6.16
C ARG A 124 -11.60 -0.90 7.17
N GLU A 125 -12.17 -1.00 8.36
CA GLU A 125 -11.74 -1.96 9.36
C GLU A 125 -12.51 -3.27 9.19
N THR A 126 -11.78 -4.38 9.23
CA THR A 126 -12.35 -5.71 9.45
C THR A 126 -11.77 -6.28 10.75
N PRO A 127 -12.31 -7.38 11.30
CA PRO A 127 -11.81 -7.92 12.56
C PRO A 127 -10.30 -8.23 12.53
N SER A 128 -9.79 -8.74 11.40
CA SER A 128 -8.41 -9.20 11.23
C SER A 128 -7.54 -8.31 10.34
N SER A 129 -8.13 -7.37 9.59
CA SER A 129 -7.37 -6.46 8.71
C SER A 129 -7.80 -5.00 8.78
N LEU A 130 -6.92 -4.12 8.32
CA LEU A 130 -7.21 -2.72 8.02
C LEU A 130 -6.96 -2.48 6.54
N VAL A 131 -7.93 -1.91 5.85
CA VAL A 131 -7.86 -1.61 4.41
C VAL A 131 -7.85 -0.11 4.21
N PHE A 132 -6.92 0.38 3.41
CA PHE A 132 -6.87 1.75 2.93
C PHE A 132 -6.93 1.75 1.41
N ASN A 133 -7.77 2.60 0.82
CA ASN A 133 -7.89 2.73 -0.63
C ASN A 133 -7.72 4.19 -1.07
N ASP A 134 -7.55 4.37 -2.38
CA ASP A 134 -7.53 5.67 -3.07
C ASP A 134 -6.34 6.54 -2.69
N ILE A 135 -5.25 5.91 -2.24
CA ILE A 135 -3.99 6.59 -1.94
C ILE A 135 -3.20 6.77 -3.24
N SER A 136 -2.79 8.01 -3.50
CA SER A 136 -1.99 8.31 -4.68
C SER A 136 -0.56 7.81 -4.54
N LEU A 137 -0.08 7.11 -5.56
CA LEU A 137 1.31 6.68 -5.69
C LEU A 137 2.30 7.87 -5.63
N LYS A 138 1.88 9.07 -6.05
CA LYS A 138 2.74 10.28 -6.07
C LYS A 138 3.34 10.67 -4.72
N PHE A 139 2.76 10.19 -3.62
CA PHE A 139 3.21 10.56 -2.28
C PHE A 139 4.45 9.81 -1.81
N PHE A 140 4.84 8.73 -2.49
CA PHE A 140 6.05 7.99 -2.14
C PHE A 140 7.31 8.75 -2.62
N PRO A 141 8.34 8.89 -1.76
CA PRO A 141 9.55 9.63 -2.10
C PRO A 141 10.34 8.98 -3.25
N GLU A 142 10.30 7.65 -3.39
CA GLU A 142 10.98 6.94 -4.48
C GLU A 142 10.39 7.28 -5.85
N ILE A 143 9.10 7.60 -5.88
CA ILE A 143 8.41 8.02 -7.09
C ILE A 143 8.73 9.46 -7.42
N GLU A 144 8.87 10.32 -6.41
CA GLU A 144 9.12 11.75 -6.60
C GLU A 144 10.36 12.02 -7.47
N ASN A 145 11.41 11.22 -7.29
CA ASN A 145 12.64 11.29 -8.08
C ASN A 145 12.47 10.77 -9.52
N GLU A 146 11.45 9.97 -9.78
CA GLU A 146 11.23 9.21 -11.01
C GLU A 146 9.97 9.68 -11.77
N ILE A 147 9.35 10.80 -11.35
CA ILE A 147 8.11 11.32 -11.94
C ILE A 147 8.23 11.50 -13.46
N THR A 148 9.38 11.96 -13.94
CA THR A 148 9.63 12.19 -15.37
C THR A 148 9.57 10.90 -16.18
N ARG A 149 10.08 9.78 -15.64
CA ARG A 149 10.03 8.45 -16.29
C ARG A 149 8.60 7.90 -16.36
N PHE A 150 7.76 8.28 -15.40
CA PHE A 150 6.39 7.79 -15.25
C PHE A 150 5.34 8.88 -15.49
N PHE A 151 5.69 9.94 -16.24
CA PHE A 151 4.82 11.10 -16.43
C PHE A 151 3.45 10.71 -17.00
N SER A 152 3.43 9.73 -17.92
CA SER A 152 2.20 9.19 -18.50
C SER A 152 1.23 8.65 -17.45
N ILE A 153 1.73 7.98 -16.40
CA ILE A 153 0.94 7.44 -15.27
C ILE A 153 0.42 8.53 -14.36
N PHE A 154 1.19 9.60 -14.20
CA PHE A 154 0.88 10.66 -13.25
C PHE A 154 0.06 11.78 -13.86
N ASP A 155 -0.23 11.72 -15.15
CA ASP A 155 -1.17 12.62 -15.79
C ASP A 155 -2.57 12.52 -15.18
N LYS A 156 -3.29 13.66 -15.16
CA LYS A 156 -4.56 13.83 -14.43
C LYS A 156 -5.66 12.83 -14.82
N ASN A 157 -5.51 12.12 -15.93
CA ASN A 157 -6.47 11.15 -16.42
C ASN A 157 -6.25 9.73 -15.89
N ILE A 158 -5.06 9.40 -15.37
CA ILE A 158 -4.72 7.99 -15.09
C ILE A 158 -5.28 7.42 -13.78
N ASN A 159 -5.59 8.28 -12.78
CA ASN A 159 -6.34 7.86 -11.59
C ASN A 159 -7.73 7.27 -11.92
N ARG A 160 -8.26 7.48 -13.14
CA ARG A 160 -9.49 6.82 -13.61
C ARG A 160 -9.29 5.34 -13.97
N PHE A 161 -8.06 4.89 -14.22
CA PHE A 161 -7.80 3.54 -14.72
C PHE A 161 -7.43 2.55 -13.64
N PHE A 162 -6.95 2.99 -12.47
CA PHE A 162 -6.63 2.08 -11.37
C PHE A 162 -6.94 2.66 -10.00
N ASN A 163 -7.22 1.76 -9.05
CA ASN A 163 -7.23 2.08 -7.62
C ASN A 163 -6.09 1.32 -6.94
N LEU A 164 -5.41 2.01 -6.05
CA LEU A 164 -4.43 1.41 -5.17
C LEU A 164 -5.03 1.19 -3.78
N SER A 165 -4.80 -0.02 -3.26
CA SER A 165 -5.27 -0.47 -1.95
C SER A 165 -4.12 -1.06 -1.15
N PHE A 166 -4.05 -0.67 0.12
CA PHE A 166 -3.16 -1.26 1.12
C PHE A 166 -3.99 -2.01 2.16
N VAL A 167 -3.65 -3.27 2.39
CA VAL A 167 -4.33 -4.14 3.34
C VAL A 167 -3.31 -4.63 4.36
N PHE A 168 -3.46 -4.16 5.60
CA PHE A 168 -2.67 -4.61 6.74
C PHE A 168 -3.39 -5.77 7.42
N VAL A 169 -2.76 -6.94 7.46
CA VAL A 169 -3.32 -8.15 8.09
C VAL A 169 -2.61 -8.38 9.43
N PHE A 170 -3.37 -8.62 10.48
CA PHE A 170 -2.87 -8.82 11.83
C PHE A 170 -2.96 -10.28 12.26
N HIS A 171 -2.03 -10.74 13.11
CA HIS A 171 -2.00 -12.12 13.61
C HIS A 171 -3.19 -12.47 14.52
N LYS A 172 -3.78 -11.49 15.19
CA LYS A 172 -4.93 -11.63 16.10
C LYS A 172 -5.88 -10.44 15.92
N ASN A 173 -7.13 -10.56 16.37
CA ASN A 173 -8.06 -9.43 16.54
C ASN A 173 -7.54 -8.50 17.65
N LEU A 174 -6.46 -7.77 17.38
CA LEU A 174 -5.88 -6.79 18.28
C LEU A 174 -6.58 -5.46 18.05
N PHE A 175 -7.76 -5.33 18.66
CA PHE A 175 -8.59 -4.12 18.57
C PHE A 175 -7.82 -2.85 18.98
N TYR A 176 -7.03 -2.92 20.06
CA TYR A 176 -6.24 -1.80 20.57
C TYR A 176 -5.20 -1.30 19.57
N THR A 177 -4.44 -2.21 18.95
CA THR A 177 -3.42 -1.86 17.96
C THR A 177 -4.03 -1.20 16.72
N LYS A 178 -5.23 -1.62 16.33
CA LYS A 178 -5.97 -1.02 15.20
C LYS A 178 -6.53 0.35 15.53
N LYS A 179 -7.20 0.48 16.67
CA LYS A 179 -7.72 1.76 17.15
C LYS A 179 -6.60 2.80 17.26
N PHE A 180 -5.43 2.38 17.75
CA PHE A 180 -4.24 3.22 17.81
C PHE A 180 -3.73 3.61 16.42
N PHE A 181 -3.60 2.64 15.51
CA PHE A 181 -3.22 2.88 14.12
C PHE A 181 -4.13 3.93 13.46
N LEU A 182 -5.43 3.85 13.72
CA LEU A 182 -6.43 4.81 13.24
C LEU A 182 -6.31 6.19 13.93
N GLN A 183 -6.07 6.23 15.25
CA GLN A 183 -5.86 7.47 15.99
C GLN A 183 -4.64 8.26 15.50
N GLN A 184 -3.55 7.57 15.13
CA GLN A 184 -2.33 8.20 14.61
C GLN A 184 -2.54 8.89 13.26
N ILE A 185 -3.50 8.41 12.47
CA ILE A 185 -3.86 9.02 11.20
C ILE A 185 -4.62 10.34 11.40
N LYS A 186 -5.01 10.70 12.65
CA LYS A 186 -5.79 11.89 13.02
C LYS A 186 -7.01 12.11 12.10
N TYR A 187 -7.62 11.02 11.65
CA TYR A 187 -8.84 11.09 10.87
C TYR A 187 -10.03 11.16 11.83
N PRO A 188 -11.01 12.06 11.61
CA PRO A 188 -12.24 12.02 12.39
C PRO A 188 -12.96 10.72 12.01
N VAL A 189 -12.91 9.74 12.92
CA VAL A 189 -13.85 8.62 12.89
C VAL A 189 -15.21 9.26 13.14
N LYS A 190 -16.05 9.33 12.11
CA LYS A 190 -17.45 9.71 12.27
C LYS A 190 -18.17 8.65 13.08
#